data_AF-A0A1S3UPG0-F1
#
_entry.id   AF-A0A1S3UPG0-F1
#
_cell.length_a   1.000
_cell.length_b   1.000
_cell.length_c   1.000
_cell.angle_alpha   90.00
_cell.angle_beta   90.00
_cell.angle_gamma   90.00
#
_symmetry.space_group_name_H-M   'P 1'
#
loop_
_entity.id
_entity.type
_entity.pdbx_description
1 polymer ?
#
loop_
_entity_poly.entity_id
_entity_poly.type
_entity_poly.pdbx_seq_one_letter_code
_entity_poly.pdbx_strand_id
1 'polypeptide(L)'
;MRPLDEKETSVVFEKLFKFVGNNLKNIVENPSHEGPDANPGRYCFRLHKNKIYYVSESLVKRATNVARPNLVSLGTCIGKYTHGGSFHLTVQALNLLAANAKHKVWLKPQSEMSFLYGNHVLKSALGRITDNIAAGDGVVVFSMADVPLGFGVAAKSTQDCRKLDPNGIVVLHQADVGEYLRMEDEL
;
A
#
# COMPACT_ATOMS: atom_id res chain seq x y z
N MET A 1 14.56 -14.84 -8.68
CA MET A 1 13.17 -14.49 -8.30
C MET A 1 12.33 -15.74 -8.34
N ARG A 2 11.43 -15.94 -7.38
CA ARG A 2 10.54 -17.11 -7.35
C ARG A 2 9.07 -16.68 -7.33
N PRO A 3 8.13 -17.52 -7.82
CA PRO A 3 6.71 -17.33 -7.51
C PRO A 3 6.48 -17.42 -5.98
N LEU A 4 5.40 -16.81 -5.53
CA LEU A 4 4.94 -16.93 -4.15
C LEU A 4 4.29 -18.30 -3.95
N ASP A 5 4.46 -18.86 -2.76
CA ASP A 5 3.75 -20.09 -2.38
C ASP A 5 2.28 -19.75 -2.04
N GLU A 6 1.40 -20.75 -1.97
CA GLU A 6 -0.03 -20.52 -1.68
C GLU A 6 -0.23 -19.80 -0.34
N LYS A 7 0.47 -20.23 0.71
CA LYS A 7 0.41 -19.61 2.04
C LYS A 7 0.86 -18.14 2.01
N GLU A 8 1.95 -17.86 1.31
CA GLU A 8 2.49 -16.51 1.16
C GLU A 8 1.52 -15.62 0.37
N THR A 9 0.93 -16.19 -0.67
CA THR A 9 -0.04 -15.52 -1.53
C THR A 9 -1.29 -15.13 -0.73
N SER A 10 -1.82 -16.03 0.10
CA SER A 10 -2.94 -15.74 1.00
C SER A 10 -2.63 -14.59 1.95
N VAL A 11 -1.47 -14.61 2.62
CA VAL A 11 -1.09 -13.55 3.58
C VAL A 11 -0.99 -12.18 2.90
N VAL A 12 -0.41 -12.12 1.70
CA VAL A 12 -0.30 -10.87 0.92
C VAL A 12 -1.67 -10.37 0.51
N PHE A 13 -2.51 -11.25 -0.04
CA PHE A 13 -3.84 -10.86 -0.49
C PHE A 13 -4.77 -10.47 0.65
N GLU A 14 -4.73 -11.16 1.79
CA GLU A 14 -5.46 -10.75 2.99
C GLU A 14 -5.08 -9.33 3.41
N LYS A 15 -3.79 -9.00 3.36
CA LYS A 15 -3.32 -7.66 3.74
C LYS A 15 -3.73 -6.59 2.74
N LEU A 16 -3.65 -6.86 1.44
CA LEU A 16 -4.14 -5.96 0.39
C LEU A 16 -5.66 -5.79 0.42
N PHE A 17 -6.39 -6.87 0.71
CA PHE A 17 -7.84 -6.88 0.77
C PHE A 17 -8.38 -5.93 1.85
N LYS A 18 -7.66 -5.75 2.97
CA LYS A 18 -8.03 -4.77 4.01
C LYS A 18 -8.13 -3.33 3.50
N PHE A 19 -7.39 -2.96 2.46
CA PHE A 19 -7.40 -1.60 1.88
C PHE A 19 -8.28 -1.50 0.63
N VAL A 20 -8.25 -2.55 -0.20
CA VAL A 20 -8.81 -2.54 -1.56
C VAL A 20 -10.18 -3.22 -1.63
N GLY A 21 -10.47 -4.15 -0.72
CA GLY A 21 -11.68 -4.98 -0.74
C GLY A 21 -11.84 -5.72 -2.06
N ASN A 22 -13.05 -5.67 -2.63
CA ASN A 22 -13.40 -6.40 -3.86
C ASN A 22 -12.65 -5.91 -5.12
N ASN A 23 -12.05 -4.71 -5.07
CA ASN A 23 -11.27 -4.15 -6.18
C ASN A 23 -9.91 -4.83 -6.36
N LEU A 24 -9.58 -5.83 -5.54
CA LEU A 24 -8.34 -6.61 -5.64
C LEU A 24 -8.23 -7.30 -7.01
N LYS A 25 -9.36 -7.65 -7.63
CA LYS A 25 -9.40 -8.20 -9.00
C LYS A 25 -8.76 -7.27 -10.00
N ASN A 26 -8.99 -5.96 -9.87
CA ASN A 26 -8.40 -4.96 -10.78
C ASN A 26 -6.88 -4.93 -10.67
N ILE A 27 -6.30 -5.23 -9.50
CA ILE A 27 -4.85 -5.30 -9.32
C ILE A 27 -4.28 -6.52 -10.07
N VAL A 28 -4.99 -7.64 -10.11
CA VAL A 28 -4.48 -8.87 -10.76
C VAL A 28 -4.79 -8.89 -12.26
N GLU A 29 -5.97 -8.42 -12.64
CA GLU A 29 -6.49 -8.49 -14.00
C GLU A 29 -6.19 -7.24 -14.83
N ASN A 30 -5.56 -6.21 -14.24
CA ASN A 30 -5.20 -5.03 -15.00
C ASN A 30 -4.26 -5.40 -16.17
N PRO A 31 -4.60 -5.00 -17.41
CA PRO A 31 -3.75 -5.26 -18.56
C PRO A 31 -2.44 -4.49 -18.41
N SER A 32 -1.31 -5.19 -18.44
CA SER A 32 -0.01 -4.54 -18.50
C SER A 32 0.29 -4.17 -19.95
N HIS A 33 0.37 -2.88 -20.25
CA HIS A 33 0.82 -2.36 -21.54
C HIS A 33 2.36 -2.21 -21.63
N GLU A 34 3.08 -2.72 -20.63
CA GLU A 34 4.53 -2.63 -20.54
C GLU A 34 5.23 -3.74 -21.33
N GLY A 35 5.57 -3.46 -22.59
CA GLY A 35 6.36 -4.37 -23.41
C GLY A 35 6.17 -4.16 -24.92
N PRO A 36 7.00 -4.81 -25.76
CA PRO A 36 6.87 -4.79 -27.21
C PRO A 36 5.78 -5.76 -27.73
N ASP A 37 5.16 -6.55 -26.83
CA ASP A 37 4.17 -7.56 -27.17
C ASP A 37 2.84 -6.89 -27.55
N ALA A 38 2.24 -7.33 -28.68
CA ALA A 38 0.98 -6.77 -29.20
C ALA A 38 -0.24 -7.06 -28.31
N ASN A 39 -0.16 -8.10 -27.46
CA ASN A 39 -1.20 -8.43 -26.50
C ASN A 39 -0.84 -7.88 -25.11
N PRO A 40 -1.78 -7.22 -24.41
CA PRO A 40 -1.54 -6.78 -23.04
C PRO A 40 -1.22 -7.98 -22.14
N GLY A 41 -0.06 -7.93 -21.49
CA GLY A 41 0.35 -8.93 -20.52
C GLY A 41 -0.48 -8.84 -19.22
N ARG A 42 -0.18 -9.73 -18.28
CA ARG A 42 -0.74 -9.68 -16.91
C ARG A 42 0.32 -9.24 -15.92
N TYR A 43 -0.11 -8.61 -14.83
CA TYR A 43 0.76 -8.41 -13.68
C TYR A 43 0.83 -9.66 -12.81
N CYS A 44 2.00 -9.90 -12.22
CA CYS A 44 2.25 -11.02 -11.34
C CYS A 44 3.09 -10.58 -10.12
N PHE A 45 2.91 -11.30 -9.02
CA PHE A 45 3.69 -11.10 -7.81
C PHE A 45 4.89 -12.04 -7.83
N ARG A 46 6.08 -11.50 -7.54
CA ARG A 46 7.34 -12.26 -7.47
C ARG A 46 8.07 -11.95 -6.18
N LEU A 47 8.62 -12.99 -5.57
CA LEU A 47 9.44 -12.86 -4.36
C LEU A 47 10.93 -12.86 -4.72
N HIS A 48 11.65 -11.89 -4.17
CA HIS A 48 13.09 -11.78 -4.30
C HIS A 48 13.69 -11.13 -3.04
N LYS A 49 14.69 -11.79 -2.44
CA LYS A 49 15.37 -11.31 -1.21
C LYS A 49 14.38 -10.88 -0.10
N ASN A 50 13.33 -11.67 0.13
CA ASN A 50 12.22 -11.40 1.07
C ASN A 50 11.35 -10.16 0.77
N LYS A 51 11.59 -9.46 -0.34
CA LYS A 51 10.72 -8.41 -0.86
C LYS A 51 9.78 -9.00 -1.92
N ILE A 52 8.56 -8.48 -1.96
CA ILE A 52 7.52 -8.88 -2.93
C ILE A 52 7.36 -7.75 -3.93
N TYR A 53 7.48 -8.11 -5.20
CA TYR A 53 7.42 -7.20 -6.31
C TYR A 53 6.19 -7.49 -7.16
N TYR A 54 5.54 -6.42 -7.62
CA TYR A 54 4.44 -6.42 -8.57
C TYR A 54 4.95 -5.91 -9.92
N VAL A 55 4.84 -6.80 -10.91
CA VAL A 55 5.59 -6.70 -12.16
C VAL A 55 4.79 -7.31 -13.31
N SER A 56 4.91 -6.75 -14.50
CA SER A 56 4.38 -7.34 -15.73
C SER A 56 5.09 -8.65 -16.10
N GLU A 57 4.35 -9.64 -16.60
CA GLU A 57 4.91 -10.94 -16.97
C GLU A 57 6.05 -10.82 -18.01
N SER A 58 5.93 -9.89 -18.95
CA SER A 58 6.96 -9.61 -19.96
C SER A 58 8.27 -9.10 -19.33
N LEU A 59 8.21 -8.34 -18.23
CA LEU A 59 9.41 -7.95 -17.47
C LEU A 59 10.03 -9.15 -16.74
N VAL A 60 9.24 -10.06 -16.17
CA VAL A 60 9.78 -11.29 -15.53
C VAL A 60 10.54 -12.14 -16.55
N LYS A 61 9.98 -12.35 -17.75
CA LYS A 61 10.61 -13.14 -18.81
C LYS A 61 11.96 -12.57 -19.26
N ARG A 62 12.17 -11.26 -19.15
CA ARG A 62 13.47 -10.63 -19.43
C ARG A 62 14.40 -10.67 -18.23
N ALA A 63 13.85 -10.55 -17.01
CA ALA A 63 14.61 -10.59 -15.77
C ALA A 63 15.27 -11.96 -15.53
N THR A 64 14.82 -13.04 -16.17
CA THR A 64 15.49 -14.36 -16.10
C THR A 64 16.90 -14.36 -16.68
N ASN A 65 17.23 -13.39 -17.55
CA ASN A 65 18.59 -13.25 -18.10
C ASN A 65 19.57 -12.62 -17.10
N VAL A 66 19.10 -12.12 -15.95
CA VAL A 66 19.93 -11.50 -14.93
C VAL A 66 20.12 -12.46 -13.75
N ALA A 67 21.38 -12.69 -13.38
CA ALA A 67 21.72 -13.54 -12.25
C ALA A 67 21.12 -12.98 -10.93
N ARG A 68 20.66 -13.88 -10.04
CA ARG A 68 20.07 -13.53 -8.74
C ARG A 68 20.90 -12.55 -7.87
N PRO A 69 22.24 -12.64 -7.76
CA PRO A 69 23.01 -11.67 -6.99
C PRO A 69 22.96 -10.26 -7.61
N ASN A 70 22.96 -10.17 -8.93
CA ASN A 70 23.00 -8.91 -9.68
C ASN A 70 21.64 -8.22 -9.78
N LEU A 71 20.54 -8.97 -9.55
CA LEU A 71 19.21 -8.40 -9.52
C LEU A 71 18.93 -7.71 -8.19
N VAL A 72 18.74 -6.38 -8.23
CA VAL A 72 18.45 -5.55 -7.05
C VAL A 72 16.94 -5.41 -6.83
N SER A 73 16.21 -4.86 -7.81
CA SER A 73 14.76 -4.66 -7.78
C SER A 73 14.13 -4.96 -9.14
N LEU A 74 12.82 -5.19 -9.17
CA LEU A 74 12.06 -5.36 -10.41
C LEU A 74 10.66 -4.78 -10.23
N GLY A 75 10.28 -3.78 -11.04
CA GLY A 75 8.98 -3.10 -10.96
C GLY A 75 8.69 -2.50 -9.59
N THR A 76 7.45 -2.63 -9.10
CA THR A 76 7.01 -2.00 -7.86
C THR A 76 7.11 -2.95 -6.68
N CYS A 77 7.91 -2.62 -5.68
CA CYS A 77 7.92 -3.37 -4.42
C CYS A 77 6.68 -3.02 -3.60
N ILE A 78 5.92 -4.03 -3.17
CA ILE A 78 4.69 -3.87 -2.38
C ILE A 78 4.96 -4.03 -0.90
N GLY A 79 5.97 -4.82 -0.55
CA GLY A 79 6.26 -5.12 0.83
C GLY A 79 7.42 -6.06 1.03
N LYS A 80 7.77 -6.25 2.30
CA LYS A 80 8.81 -7.17 2.75
C LYS A 80 8.26 -8.15 3.78
N TYR A 81 8.73 -9.38 3.76
CA TYR A 81 8.52 -10.30 4.87
C TYR A 81 9.44 -9.92 6.02
N THR A 82 8.84 -9.79 7.20
CA THR A 82 9.59 -9.64 8.45
C THR A 82 10.21 -10.97 8.86
N HIS A 83 11.24 -10.93 9.71
CA HIS A 83 11.84 -12.16 10.26
C HIS A 83 10.83 -13.05 11.01
N GLY A 84 9.75 -12.46 11.54
CA GLY A 84 8.65 -13.18 12.18
C GLY A 84 7.63 -13.79 11.22
N GLY A 85 7.86 -13.75 9.90
CA GLY A 85 6.96 -14.33 8.89
C GLY A 85 5.74 -13.47 8.54
N SER A 86 5.52 -12.35 9.24
CA SER A 86 4.46 -11.38 8.90
C SER A 86 4.84 -10.57 7.67
N PHE A 87 3.91 -10.43 6.73
CA PHE A 87 4.07 -9.53 5.59
C PHE A 87 3.93 -8.08 6.04
N HIS A 88 4.90 -7.22 5.74
CA HIS A 88 4.88 -5.79 6.00
C HIS A 88 4.75 -5.03 4.67
N LEU A 89 3.79 -4.11 4.60
CA LEU A 89 3.47 -3.34 3.39
C LEU A 89 4.31 -2.07 3.40
N THR A 90 5.01 -1.78 2.31
CA THR A 90 5.86 -0.58 2.21
C THR A 90 5.12 0.55 1.50
N VAL A 91 5.59 1.79 1.71
CA VAL A 91 4.99 2.98 1.06
C VAL A 91 4.99 2.92 -0.47
N GLN A 92 5.89 2.15 -1.09
CA GLN A 92 5.93 1.95 -2.55
C GLN A 92 4.63 1.33 -3.11
N ALA A 93 3.86 0.61 -2.29
CA ALA A 93 2.54 0.10 -2.67
C ALA A 93 1.45 1.18 -2.75
N LEU A 94 1.72 2.41 -2.26
CA LEU A 94 0.72 3.46 -2.08
C LEU A 94 -0.02 3.78 -3.38
N ASN A 95 0.67 3.88 -4.51
CA ASN A 95 0.02 4.21 -5.79
C ASN A 95 -1.00 3.15 -6.22
N LEU A 96 -0.66 1.88 -6.00
CA LEU A 96 -1.51 0.74 -6.34
C LEU A 96 -2.71 0.65 -5.40
N LEU A 97 -2.49 0.95 -4.12
CA LEU A 97 -3.55 1.02 -3.11
C LEU A 97 -4.48 2.22 -3.36
N ALA A 98 -3.93 3.41 -3.55
CA ALA A 98 -4.68 4.67 -3.69
C ALA A 98 -5.66 4.64 -4.87
N ALA A 99 -5.25 4.01 -5.99
CA ALA A 99 -6.10 3.85 -7.17
C ALA A 99 -7.34 2.97 -6.91
N ASN A 100 -7.21 1.95 -6.05
CA ASN A 100 -8.26 0.95 -5.83
C ASN A 100 -8.87 0.97 -4.42
N ALA A 101 -8.43 1.90 -3.56
CA ALA A 101 -8.80 1.95 -2.15
C ALA A 101 -10.30 2.17 -1.97
N LYS A 102 -10.91 1.30 -1.17
CA LYS A 102 -12.32 1.39 -0.78
C LYS A 102 -12.55 2.50 0.23
N HIS A 103 -11.65 2.61 1.22
CA HIS A 103 -11.78 3.56 2.32
C HIS A 103 -10.66 4.61 2.24
N LYS A 104 -11.08 5.88 2.18
CA LYS A 104 -10.19 7.04 2.02
C LYS A 104 -10.43 8.06 3.13
N VAL A 105 -9.36 8.72 3.54
CA VAL A 105 -9.36 9.78 4.55
C VAL A 105 -8.60 10.97 4.01
N TRP A 106 -9.16 12.17 4.13
CA TRP A 106 -8.50 13.41 3.72
C TRP A 106 -8.07 14.21 4.94
N LEU A 107 -6.81 14.64 4.94
CA LEU A 107 -6.22 15.47 5.99
C LEU A 107 -6.33 16.95 5.66
N LYS A 108 -6.48 17.77 6.70
CA LYS A 108 -6.34 19.23 6.57
C LYS A 108 -4.87 19.60 6.30
N PRO A 109 -4.60 20.66 5.51
CA PRO A 109 -3.22 21.05 5.15
C PRO A 109 -2.28 21.26 6.34
N GLN A 110 -2.78 21.81 7.45
CA GLN A 110 -1.99 22.05 8.67
C GLN A 110 -1.47 20.76 9.32
N SER A 111 -2.14 19.63 9.09
CA SER A 111 -1.82 18.35 9.72
C SER A 111 -1.12 17.37 8.77
N GLU A 112 -0.98 17.71 7.49
CA GLU A 112 -0.29 16.87 6.50
C GLU A 112 1.17 16.64 6.89
N MET A 113 1.88 17.72 7.27
CA MET A 113 3.25 17.64 7.79
C MET A 113 3.37 16.68 8.97
N SER A 114 2.42 16.71 9.90
CA SER A 114 2.47 15.83 11.08
C SER A 114 2.36 14.35 10.67
N PHE A 115 1.48 14.03 9.73
CA PHE A 115 1.34 12.67 9.19
C PHE A 115 2.58 12.24 8.41
N LEU A 116 3.14 13.12 7.58
CA LEU A 116 4.40 12.89 6.86
C LEU A 116 5.61 12.75 7.80
N TYR A 117 5.48 13.16 9.07
CA TYR A 117 6.45 12.89 10.13
C TYR A 117 6.20 11.59 10.91
N GLY A 118 5.29 10.72 10.42
CA GLY A 118 5.06 9.39 10.98
C GLY A 118 4.09 9.39 12.16
N ASN A 119 3.41 10.51 12.40
CA ASN A 119 2.43 10.61 13.48
C ASN A 119 1.07 10.04 13.05
N HIS A 120 0.30 9.60 14.05
CA HIS A 120 -1.08 9.18 13.85
C HIS A 120 -1.99 10.35 13.48
N VAL A 121 -3.10 10.05 12.81
CA VAL A 121 -4.09 11.08 12.45
C VAL A 121 -5.04 11.30 13.61
N LEU A 122 -5.05 12.53 14.12
CA LEU A 122 -6.00 12.97 15.14
C LEU A 122 -7.34 13.39 14.52
N LYS A 123 -8.39 13.43 15.33
CA LYS A 123 -9.70 13.90 14.90
C LYS A 123 -9.67 15.35 14.43
N SER A 124 -8.89 16.21 15.08
CA SER A 124 -8.70 17.62 14.68
C SER A 124 -8.13 17.77 13.26
N ALA A 125 -7.26 16.83 12.86
CA ALA A 125 -6.60 16.77 11.55
C ALA A 125 -7.50 16.25 10.43
N LEU A 126 -8.62 15.60 10.78
CA LEU A 126 -9.53 14.99 9.82
C LEU A 126 -10.32 16.06 9.05
N GLY A 127 -10.18 16.09 7.73
CA GLY A 127 -10.97 16.91 6.82
C GLY A 127 -12.22 16.18 6.35
N ARG A 128 -12.03 15.07 5.63
CA ARG A 128 -13.10 14.22 5.10
C ARG A 128 -12.81 12.75 5.41
N ILE A 129 -13.84 11.96 5.65
CA ILE A 129 -13.75 10.51 5.86
C ILE A 129 -14.80 9.81 5.00
N THR A 130 -14.46 8.65 4.48
CA THR A 130 -15.43 7.80 3.76
C THR A 130 -16.40 7.17 4.75
N ASP A 131 -17.66 6.98 4.34
CA ASP A 131 -18.65 6.29 5.18
C ASP A 131 -18.39 4.77 5.23
N ASN A 132 -19.01 4.10 6.20
CA ASN A 132 -18.93 2.65 6.41
C ASN A 132 -17.51 2.10 6.65
N ILE A 133 -16.66 2.87 7.34
CA ILE A 133 -15.37 2.37 7.85
C ILE A 133 -15.63 1.71 9.20
N ALA A 134 -15.18 0.46 9.36
CA ALA A 134 -15.13 -0.24 10.64
C ALA A 134 -13.77 -0.05 11.31
N ALA A 135 -13.72 -0.26 12.63
CA ALA A 135 -12.44 -0.27 13.33
C ALA A 135 -11.59 -1.46 12.86
N GLY A 136 -10.32 -1.22 12.54
CA GLY A 136 -9.41 -2.23 11.99
C GLY A 136 -9.35 -2.27 10.46
N ASP A 137 -10.20 -1.52 9.76
CA ASP A 137 -10.14 -1.43 8.29
C ASP A 137 -8.91 -0.67 7.82
N GLY A 138 -8.35 -1.08 6.68
CA GLY A 138 -7.27 -0.38 6.01
C GLY A 138 -7.80 0.87 5.32
N VAL A 139 -7.16 2.02 5.58
CA VAL A 139 -7.52 3.31 5.00
C VAL A 139 -6.33 3.93 4.29
N VAL A 140 -6.59 4.55 3.14
CA VAL A 140 -5.59 5.36 2.43
C VAL A 140 -5.79 6.82 2.78
N VAL A 141 -4.70 7.49 3.11
CA VAL A 141 -4.68 8.89 3.56
C VAL A 141 -4.31 9.78 2.38
N PHE A 142 -5.11 10.80 2.14
CA PHE A 142 -4.99 11.78 1.08
C PHE A 142 -4.86 13.19 1.67
N SER A 143 -4.23 14.08 0.91
CA SER A 143 -4.32 15.53 1.07
C SER A 143 -5.69 16.04 0.59
N MET A 144 -6.11 17.23 1.01
CA MET A 144 -7.29 17.92 0.44
C MET A 144 -7.21 18.11 -1.08
N ALA A 145 -6.01 18.05 -1.67
CA ALA A 145 -5.79 18.13 -3.11
C ALA A 145 -5.86 16.77 -3.83
N ASP A 146 -6.42 15.73 -3.20
CA ASP A 146 -6.51 14.36 -3.72
C ASP A 146 -5.15 13.70 -4.02
N VAL A 147 -4.09 14.16 -3.38
CA VAL A 147 -2.75 13.56 -3.45
C VAL A 147 -2.63 12.46 -2.38
N PRO A 148 -2.26 11.21 -2.73
CA PRO A 148 -2.06 10.15 -1.75
C PRO A 148 -0.81 10.42 -0.91
N LEU A 149 -0.97 10.44 0.41
CA LEU A 149 0.11 10.71 1.38
C LEU A 149 0.63 9.45 2.05
N GLY A 150 -0.19 8.42 2.18
CA GLY A 150 0.17 7.19 2.89
C GLY A 150 -1.03 6.31 3.16
N PHE A 151 -0.86 5.33 4.03
CA PHE A 151 -1.93 4.45 4.45
C PHE A 151 -1.81 4.10 5.94
N GLY A 152 -2.93 3.68 6.51
CA GLY A 152 -3.05 3.38 7.93
C GLY A 152 -4.22 2.46 8.22
N VAL A 153 -4.48 2.26 9.51
CA VAL A 153 -5.60 1.45 10.00
C VAL A 153 -6.56 2.35 10.76
N ALA A 154 -7.86 2.24 10.47
CA ALA A 154 -8.88 2.98 11.20
C ALA A 154 -8.92 2.52 12.67
N ALA A 155 -8.70 3.46 13.60
CA ALA A 155 -8.77 3.17 15.04
C ALA A 155 -10.22 3.04 15.53
N LYS A 156 -11.16 3.70 14.84
CA LYS A 156 -12.57 3.82 15.21
C LYS A 156 -13.46 3.76 13.96
N SER A 157 -14.74 3.44 14.15
CA SER A 157 -15.72 3.45 13.06
C SER A 157 -16.01 4.88 12.58
N THR A 158 -16.55 5.05 11.37
CA THR A 158 -16.92 6.40 10.88
C THR A 158 -17.89 7.12 11.83
N GLN A 159 -18.83 6.40 12.44
CA GLN A 159 -19.82 6.97 13.36
C GLN A 159 -19.17 7.42 14.67
N ASP A 160 -18.26 6.61 15.22
CA ASP A 160 -17.54 6.95 16.45
C ASP A 160 -16.55 8.09 16.23
N CYS A 161 -15.94 8.16 15.04
CA CYS A 161 -15.07 9.27 14.66
C CYS A 161 -15.79 10.63 14.69
N ARG A 162 -17.13 10.68 14.58
CA ARG A 162 -17.88 11.94 14.69
C ARG A 162 -18.06 12.40 16.13
N LYS A 163 -18.06 11.47 17.08
CA LYS A 163 -18.27 11.72 18.53
C LYS A 163 -16.95 11.82 19.31
N LEU A 164 -15.83 11.53 18.66
CA LEU A 164 -14.52 11.50 19.27
C LEU A 164 -14.03 12.91 19.66
N ASP A 165 -13.28 12.99 20.75
CA ASP A 165 -12.55 14.20 21.14
C ASP A 165 -11.57 14.64 20.02
N PRO A 166 -11.32 15.96 19.83
CA PRO A 166 -10.37 16.46 18.85
C PRO A 166 -8.96 15.84 18.93
N ASN A 167 -8.52 15.43 20.13
CA ASN A 167 -7.22 14.78 20.36
C ASN A 167 -7.28 13.25 20.22
N GLY A 168 -8.46 12.69 19.96
CA GLY A 168 -8.62 11.26 19.74
C GLY A 168 -7.98 10.81 18.42
N ILE A 169 -7.34 9.65 18.43
CA ILE A 169 -6.75 9.05 17.25
C ILE A 169 -7.85 8.43 16.38
N VAL A 170 -7.86 8.82 15.10
CA VAL A 170 -8.81 8.32 14.09
C VAL A 170 -8.15 7.29 13.19
N VAL A 171 -6.91 7.54 12.76
CA VAL A 171 -6.13 6.60 11.93
C VAL A 171 -4.78 6.34 12.59
N LEU A 172 -4.50 5.06 12.81
CA LEU A 172 -3.18 4.57 13.16
C LEU A 172 -2.32 4.58 11.90
N HIS A 173 -1.28 5.40 11.93
CA HIS A 173 -0.27 5.44 10.87
C HIS A 173 0.37 4.05 10.66
N GLN A 174 0.63 3.69 9.41
CA GLN A 174 1.38 2.49 9.03
C GLN A 174 2.55 2.83 8.12
N ALA A 175 2.30 3.61 7.07
CA ALA A 175 3.35 4.11 6.19
C ALA A 175 2.94 5.43 5.53
N ASP A 176 3.91 6.28 5.24
CA ASP A 176 3.71 7.57 4.58
C ASP A 176 4.86 7.93 3.63
N VAL A 177 4.61 8.83 2.67
CA VAL A 177 5.61 9.21 1.65
C VAL A 177 6.83 9.95 2.20
N GLY A 178 6.76 10.47 3.44
CA GLY A 178 7.93 11.01 4.14
C GLY A 178 8.97 9.94 4.46
N GLU A 179 8.61 8.64 4.42
CA GLU A 179 9.58 7.54 4.56
C GLU A 179 10.66 7.55 3.47
N TYR A 180 10.36 8.07 2.27
CA TYR A 180 11.37 8.19 1.21
C TYR A 180 12.56 9.07 1.60
N LEU A 181 12.38 10.02 2.53
CA LEU A 181 13.43 10.91 3.02
C LEU A 181 14.04 10.44 4.35
N ARG A 182 13.34 9.59 5.11
CA ARG A 182 13.76 9.16 6.45
C ARG A 182 14.39 7.78 6.47
N MET A 183 13.97 6.90 5.55
CA MET A 183 14.32 5.49 5.52
C MET A 183 15.00 5.13 4.20
N GLU A 184 15.96 5.96 3.78
CA GLU A 184 16.70 5.78 2.52
C GLU A 184 17.40 4.41 2.45
N ASP A 185 17.92 3.92 3.57
CA ASP A 185 18.65 2.65 3.66
C ASP A 185 17.75 1.41 3.71
N GLU A 186 16.49 1.56 4.14
CA GLU A 186 15.59 0.42 4.40
C GLU A 186 14.61 0.11 3.25
N LEU A 187 14.48 1.02 2.29
CA LEU A 187 13.53 0.96 1.17
C LEU A 187 14.00 0.08 -0.01
#